data_AF-A0A8B6Y2J4-F1
#
_entry.id   AF-A0A8B6Y2J4-F1
#
_cell.length_a   1.000
_cell.length_b   1.000
_cell.length_c   1.000
_cell.angle_alpha   90.00
_cell.angle_beta   90.00
_cell.angle_gamma   90.00
#
_symmetry.space_group_name_H-M   'P 1'
#
loop_
_entity.id
_entity.type
_entity.pdbx_description
1 polymer ?
#
loop_
_entity_poly.entity_id
_entity_poly.type
_entity_poly.pdbx_seq_one_letter_code
_entity_poly.pdbx_strand_id
1 'polypeptide(L)'
;MSSRKGTSKEMISDNKGNFVLANKELRSFTDDEKKRINEATSHVDTKWHFDPPAAPHFGGVYEIIIKAAKRAIYSQLGNADIVDEELITAFVGAKGLINSQPLTYQSSDPKDCTPLTPNHFLFGQLGGKLAADAVDITSFNSKGRWRRVQ
;
A
#
# COMPACT_ATOMS: atom_id res chain seq x y z
N MET A 1 4.02 4.30 5.62
CA MET A 1 4.53 3.39 4.57
C MET A 1 5.97 2.96 4.83
N SER A 2 6.88 3.86 5.21
CA SER A 2 8.30 3.56 5.47
C SER A 2 8.53 2.38 6.44
N SER A 3 7.84 2.38 7.59
CA SER A 3 7.96 1.31 8.60
C SER A 3 7.59 -0.12 8.11
N ARG A 4 6.80 -0.28 7.04
CA ARG A 4 6.35 -1.61 6.55
C ARG A 4 7.04 -2.09 5.27
N LYS A 5 7.67 -1.19 4.49
CA LYS A 5 8.25 -1.50 3.16
C LYS A 5 9.63 -0.89 2.93
N GLY A 6 10.19 -0.18 3.92
CA GLY A 6 11.41 0.60 3.77
C GLY A 6 11.19 1.98 3.13
N THR A 7 12.26 2.76 3.07
CA THR A 7 12.29 4.11 2.49
C THR A 7 12.51 4.05 0.98
N SER A 8 11.71 4.80 0.20
CA SER A 8 11.92 4.90 -1.25
C SER A 8 13.04 5.88 -1.59
N LYS A 9 13.87 5.53 -2.58
CA LYS A 9 14.89 6.45 -3.14
C LYS A 9 14.28 7.45 -4.10
N GLU A 10 13.20 7.08 -4.78
CA GLU A 10 12.54 7.91 -5.80
C GLU A 10 11.03 7.84 -5.62
N MET A 11 10.36 8.95 -5.88
CA MET A 11 8.90 9.07 -5.84
C MET A 11 8.43 9.73 -7.13
N ILE A 12 7.43 9.15 -7.78
CA ILE A 12 6.80 9.70 -8.98
C ILE A 12 5.35 10.03 -8.63
N SER A 13 4.88 11.23 -8.99
CA SER A 13 3.49 11.65 -8.79
C SER A 13 2.96 12.50 -9.94
N ASP A 14 1.64 12.63 -10.01
CA ASP A 14 1.00 13.58 -10.92
C ASP A 14 1.26 15.05 -10.49
N ASN A 15 1.00 15.98 -11.41
CA ASN A 15 1.18 17.42 -11.20
C ASN A 15 0.05 18.06 -10.38
N LYS A 16 -0.68 17.30 -9.54
CA LYS A 16 -1.72 17.91 -8.70
C LYS A 16 -1.10 18.88 -7.69
N GLY A 17 -1.81 19.98 -7.46
CA GLY A 17 -1.35 21.08 -6.61
C GLY A 17 -0.88 20.63 -5.23
N ASN A 18 -1.54 19.64 -4.62
CA ASN A 18 -1.14 19.10 -3.30
C ASN A 18 0.28 18.51 -3.33
N PHE A 19 0.63 17.73 -4.36
CA PHE A 19 1.96 17.12 -4.46
C PHE A 19 3.03 18.16 -4.82
N VAL A 20 2.69 19.10 -5.71
CA VAL A 20 3.59 20.20 -6.10
C VAL A 20 3.91 21.10 -4.90
N LEU A 21 2.88 21.45 -4.11
CA LEU A 21 3.04 22.25 -2.90
C LEU A 21 3.84 21.51 -1.84
N ALA A 22 3.52 20.23 -1.59
CA ALA A 22 4.28 19.41 -0.64
C ALA A 22 5.76 19.31 -1.02
N ASN A 23 6.09 19.07 -2.29
CA ASN A 23 7.48 19.07 -2.75
C ASN A 23 8.15 20.44 -2.57
N LYS A 24 7.43 21.54 -2.78
CA LYS A 24 7.93 22.90 -2.55
C LYS A 24 8.23 23.14 -1.06
N GLU A 25 7.33 22.73 -0.17
CA GLU A 25 7.51 22.83 1.29
C GLU A 25 8.70 22.00 1.76
N LEU A 26 8.83 20.75 1.32
CA LEU A 26 9.96 19.89 1.67
C LEU A 26 11.31 20.48 1.22
N ARG A 27 11.34 21.14 0.06
CA ARG A 27 12.54 21.81 -0.44
C ARG A 27 12.89 23.08 0.34
N SER A 28 11.90 23.72 0.96
CA SER A 28 12.06 24.97 1.73
C SER A 28 12.69 24.77 3.10
N PHE A 29 12.78 23.53 3.59
CA PHE A 29 13.45 23.22 4.85
C PHE A 29 14.95 23.53 4.80
N THR A 30 15.45 24.05 5.92
CA THR A 30 16.87 24.27 6.18
C THR A 30 17.62 22.93 6.25
N ASP A 31 18.94 22.97 6.07
CA ASP A 31 19.76 21.75 6.10
C ASP A 31 19.71 21.06 7.47
N ASP A 32 19.59 21.83 8.56
CA ASP A 32 19.42 21.30 9.92
C ASP A 32 18.06 20.61 10.11
N GLU A 33 16.98 21.19 9.56
CA GLU A 33 15.65 20.56 9.57
C GLU A 33 15.64 19.28 8.74
N LYS A 34 16.23 19.31 7.53
CA LYS A 34 16.37 18.12 6.68
C LYS A 34 17.17 17.02 7.39
N LYS A 35 18.27 17.38 8.05
CA LYS A 35 19.07 16.43 8.82
C LYS A 35 18.28 15.80 9.96
N ARG A 36 17.55 16.61 10.75
CA ARG A 36 16.69 16.11 11.83
C ARG A 36 15.58 15.21 11.31
N ILE A 37 14.95 15.56 10.19
CA ILE A 37 13.91 14.75 9.55
C ILE A 37 14.49 13.44 9.02
N ASN A 38 15.67 13.47 8.39
CA ASN A 38 16.34 12.28 7.88
C ASN A 38 16.74 11.34 9.02
N GLU A 39 17.29 11.87 10.12
CA GLU A 39 17.62 11.13 11.34
C GLU A 39 16.37 10.52 11.99
N ALA A 40 15.26 11.28 12.07
CA ALA A 40 14.02 10.82 12.70
C ALA A 40 13.23 9.82 11.84
N THR A 41 13.32 9.90 10.51
CA THR A 41 12.41 9.19 9.59
C THR A 41 13.11 8.08 8.79
N SER A 42 14.40 7.81 9.03
CA SER A 42 15.24 6.98 8.15
C SER A 42 15.11 7.41 6.67
N HIS A 43 14.87 8.71 6.46
CA HIS A 43 14.66 9.25 5.13
C HIS A 43 16.04 9.43 4.49
N VAL A 44 16.28 8.63 3.46
CA VAL A 44 17.30 8.94 2.45
C VAL A 44 16.66 9.99 1.54
N ASP A 45 17.44 10.99 1.10
CA ASP A 45 16.99 12.04 0.18
C ASP A 45 16.20 11.45 -1.01
N THR A 46 14.88 11.43 -0.88
CA THR A 46 13.99 10.84 -1.89
C THR A 46 13.87 11.82 -3.03
N LYS A 47 14.31 11.41 -4.22
CA LYS A 47 14.14 12.24 -5.42
C LYS A 47 12.69 12.21 -5.86
N TRP A 48 12.05 13.37 -5.86
CA TRP A 48 10.66 13.51 -6.30
C TRP A 48 10.60 13.96 -7.76
N HIS A 49 10.01 13.11 -8.59
CA HIS A 49 9.74 13.31 -10.01
C HIS A 49 8.24 13.53 -10.24
N PHE A 50 7.92 14.35 -11.23
CA PHE A 50 6.55 14.60 -11.65
C PHE A 50 6.36 14.11 -13.08
N ASP A 51 5.17 13.56 -13.36
CA ASP A 51 4.82 13.14 -14.70
C ASP A 51 4.86 14.34 -15.67
N PRO A 52 5.24 14.13 -16.94
CA PRO A 52 5.19 15.20 -17.94
C PRO A 52 3.77 15.78 -18.05
N PRO A 53 3.63 17.11 -18.20
CA PRO A 53 2.32 17.71 -18.42
C PRO A 53 1.68 17.11 -19.68
N ALA A 54 0.39 16.75 -19.59
CA ALA A 54 -0.38 16.09 -20.64
C ALA A 54 0.05 14.66 -21.03
N ALA A 55 0.70 13.91 -20.12
CA ALA A 55 1.02 12.50 -20.32
C ALA A 55 0.16 11.56 -19.45
N PRO A 56 -1.17 11.45 -19.69
CA PRO A 56 -2.10 10.69 -18.84
C PRO A 56 -1.80 9.18 -18.79
N HIS A 57 -1.03 8.67 -19.75
CA HIS A 57 -0.66 7.26 -19.80
C HIS A 57 0.29 6.85 -18.66
N PHE A 58 1.11 7.76 -18.13
CA PHE A 58 1.90 7.49 -16.91
C PHE A 58 0.97 7.23 -15.71
N GLY A 59 -0.23 7.78 -15.76
CA GLY A 59 -1.22 7.61 -14.72
C GLY A 59 -2.02 6.32 -14.71
N GLY A 60 -2.07 5.63 -15.85
CA GLY A 60 -2.88 4.43 -15.98
C GLY A 60 -2.50 3.34 -14.97
N VAL A 61 -1.21 3.18 -14.67
CA VAL A 61 -0.73 2.15 -13.74
C VAL A 61 -1.28 2.37 -12.33
N TYR A 62 -1.14 3.58 -11.78
CA TYR A 62 -1.66 3.87 -10.44
C TYR A 62 -3.19 3.85 -10.42
N GLU A 63 -3.86 4.28 -11.48
CA GLU A 63 -5.32 4.24 -11.57
C GLU A 63 -5.88 2.82 -11.58
N ILE A 64 -5.24 1.91 -12.31
CA ILE A 64 -5.60 0.48 -12.33
C ILE A 64 -5.45 -0.11 -10.92
N ILE A 65 -4.34 0.17 -10.24
CA ILE A 65 -4.09 -0.32 -8.88
C ILE A 65 -5.11 0.28 -7.89
N ILE A 66 -5.43 1.57 -7.99
CA ILE A 66 -6.45 2.23 -7.17
C ILE A 66 -7.82 1.58 -7.40
N LYS A 67 -8.18 1.29 -8.66
CA LYS A 67 -9.44 0.63 -9.01
C LYS A 67 -9.51 -0.78 -8.42
N ALA A 68 -8.41 -1.55 -8.49
CA ALA A 68 -8.32 -2.87 -7.90
C ALA A 68 -8.45 -2.83 -6.36
N ALA A 69 -7.76 -1.88 -5.72
CA ALA A 69 -7.84 -1.66 -4.27
C ALA A 69 -9.26 -1.32 -3.82
N LYS A 70 -9.91 -0.36 -4.48
CA LYS A 70 -11.31 -0.01 -4.21
C LYS A 70 -12.21 -1.23 -4.33
N ARG A 71 -12.08 -2.00 -5.42
CA ARG A 71 -12.89 -3.20 -5.63
C ARG A 71 -12.71 -4.23 -4.51
N ALA A 72 -11.47 -4.48 -4.09
CA ALA A 72 -11.17 -5.42 -3.01
C ALA A 72 -11.73 -4.96 -1.65
N ILE A 73 -11.65 -3.65 -1.37
CA ILE A 73 -12.19 -3.06 -0.14
C ILE A 73 -13.72 -3.12 -0.15
N TYR A 74 -14.36 -2.72 -1.25
CA TYR A 74 -15.82 -2.78 -1.38
C TYR A 74 -16.35 -4.21 -1.31
N SER A 75 -15.62 -5.20 -1.83
CA SER A 75 -16.03 -6.61 -1.68
C SER A 75 -15.96 -7.11 -0.25
N GLN A 76 -15.04 -6.57 0.57
CA GLN A 76 -14.91 -6.95 1.98
C GLN A 76 -15.93 -6.24 2.87
N LEU A 77 -16.16 -4.94 2.64
CA LEU A 77 -16.98 -4.10 3.53
C LEU A 77 -18.46 -4.02 3.12
N GLY A 78 -18.78 -4.26 1.85
CA GLY A 78 -20.14 -4.12 1.32
C GLY A 78 -20.74 -2.73 1.56
N ASN A 79 -21.99 -2.70 2.02
CA ASN A 79 -22.74 -1.47 2.38
C ASN A 79 -22.86 -1.30 3.91
N ALA A 80 -21.95 -1.88 4.70
CA ALA A 80 -21.99 -1.75 6.15
C ALA A 80 -21.66 -0.31 6.59
N ASP A 81 -22.12 0.06 7.79
CA ASP A 81 -21.59 1.21 8.52
C ASP A 81 -20.29 0.78 9.21
N ILE A 82 -19.21 1.54 9.02
CA ILE A 82 -17.82 1.06 9.18
C ILE A 82 -17.08 1.95 10.16
N VAL A 83 -16.35 1.35 11.09
CA VAL A 83 -15.45 2.07 12.01
C VAL A 83 -14.03 2.07 11.45
N ASP A 84 -13.20 3.03 11.86
CA ASP A 84 -11.82 3.20 11.38
C ASP A 84 -10.99 1.92 11.48
N GLU A 85 -11.14 1.11 12.54
CA GLU A 85 -10.42 -0.15 12.71
C GLU A 85 -10.82 -1.20 11.65
N GLU A 86 -12.10 -1.26 11.30
CA GLU A 86 -12.62 -2.15 10.26
C GLU A 86 -12.12 -1.71 8.87
N LEU A 87 -12.07 -0.40 8.62
CA LEU A 87 -11.51 0.13 7.39
C LEU A 87 -10.02 -0.18 7.25
N ILE A 88 -9.22 0.02 8.31
CA ILE A 88 -7.80 -0.33 8.33
C ILE A 88 -7.60 -1.82 8.05
N THR A 89 -8.44 -2.66 8.64
CA THR A 89 -8.41 -4.12 8.45
C THR A 89 -8.69 -4.48 7.00
N ALA A 90 -9.72 -3.88 6.38
CA ALA A 90 -10.01 -4.07 4.97
C ALA A 90 -8.87 -3.59 4.06
N PHE A 91 -8.22 -2.46 4.37
CA PHE A 91 -7.03 -2.03 3.65
C PHE A 91 -5.88 -3.04 3.73
N VAL A 92 -5.65 -3.65 4.90
CA VAL A 92 -4.63 -4.70 5.06
C VAL A 92 -5.00 -5.94 4.24
N GLY A 93 -6.26 -6.36 4.28
CA GLY A 93 -6.77 -7.48 3.48
C GLY A 93 -6.63 -7.24 1.98
N ALA A 94 -7.10 -6.09 1.49
CA ALA A 94 -6.99 -5.68 0.09
C ALA A 94 -5.53 -5.59 -0.38
N LYS A 95 -4.64 -5.04 0.46
CA LYS A 95 -3.19 -5.04 0.19
C LYS A 95 -2.66 -6.46 0.06
N GLY A 96 -3.05 -7.36 0.96
CA GLY A 96 -2.65 -8.77 0.92
C GLY A 96 -3.07 -9.43 -0.39
N LEU A 97 -4.34 -9.27 -0.76
CA LEU A 97 -4.92 -9.81 -1.99
C LEU A 97 -4.14 -9.35 -3.24
N ILE A 98 -3.95 -8.04 -3.39
CA ILE A 98 -3.30 -7.45 -4.57
C ILE A 98 -1.83 -7.91 -4.67
N ASN A 99 -1.10 -7.96 -3.56
CA ASN A 99 0.31 -8.34 -3.62
C ASN A 99 0.53 -9.86 -3.75
N SER A 100 -0.50 -10.67 -3.51
CA SER A 100 -0.47 -12.12 -3.72
C SER A 100 -0.93 -12.53 -5.12
N GLN A 101 -1.42 -11.60 -5.94
CA GLN A 101 -1.88 -11.90 -7.29
C GLN A 101 -0.71 -12.35 -8.20
N PRO A 102 -0.84 -13.48 -8.91
CA PRO A 102 0.13 -13.92 -9.91
C PRO A 102 0.36 -12.88 -11.02
N LEU A 103 1.63 -12.57 -11.30
CA LEU A 103 2.09 -11.80 -12.46
C LEU A 103 2.44 -12.70 -13.65
N THR A 104 2.73 -13.98 -13.37
CA THR A 104 3.02 -15.00 -14.38
C THR A 104 1.90 -16.04 -14.42
N TYR A 105 1.93 -16.88 -15.46
CA TYR A 105 1.04 -18.03 -15.56
C TYR A 105 1.13 -18.90 -14.29
N GLN A 106 -0.03 -19.33 -13.81
CA GLN A 106 -0.16 -20.27 -12.71
C GLN A 106 -0.46 -21.64 -13.30
N SER A 107 0.50 -22.56 -13.20
CA SER A 107 0.31 -23.94 -13.65
C SER A 107 -0.54 -24.73 -12.65
N SER A 108 -1.24 -25.74 -13.18
CA SER A 108 -1.97 -26.73 -12.40
C SER A 108 -1.06 -27.89 -11.94
N ASP A 109 0.13 -28.06 -12.51
CA ASP A 109 1.09 -29.09 -12.10
C ASP A 109 1.89 -28.60 -10.86
N PRO A 110 1.83 -29.31 -9.73
CA PRO A 110 2.60 -28.95 -8.53
C PRO A 110 4.12 -29.08 -8.69
N LYS A 111 4.62 -29.70 -9.77
CA LYS A 111 6.05 -29.77 -10.08
C LYS A 111 6.55 -28.53 -10.83
N ASP A 112 5.66 -27.73 -11.38
CA ASP A 112 6.01 -26.51 -12.09
C ASP A 112 6.39 -25.39 -11.12
N CYS A 113 7.10 -24.39 -11.63
CA CYS A 113 7.52 -23.23 -10.86
C CYS A 113 6.31 -22.49 -10.27
N THR A 114 6.42 -22.07 -9.01
CA THR A 114 5.43 -21.20 -8.38
C THR A 114 5.32 -19.88 -9.14
N PRO A 115 4.10 -19.36 -9.36
CA PRO A 115 3.93 -18.11 -10.09
C PRO A 115 4.56 -16.94 -9.33
N LEU A 116 5.18 -16.03 -10.08
CA LEU A 116 5.76 -14.83 -9.51
C LEU A 116 4.64 -13.87 -9.08
N THR A 117 4.76 -13.28 -7.90
CA THR A 117 3.79 -12.34 -7.32
C THR A 117 4.51 -11.09 -6.84
N PRO A 118 3.83 -9.94 -6.70
CA PRO A 118 4.45 -8.74 -6.13
C PRO A 118 5.10 -8.98 -4.76
N ASN A 119 4.55 -9.87 -3.93
CA ASN A 119 5.15 -10.24 -2.65
C ASN A 119 6.58 -10.80 -2.79
N HIS A 120 6.90 -11.50 -3.87
CA HIS A 120 8.27 -11.99 -4.09
C HIS A 120 9.26 -10.83 -4.23
N PHE A 121 8.87 -9.74 -4.90
CA PHE A 121 9.72 -8.55 -5.03
C PHE A 121 9.81 -7.75 -3.74
N LEU A 122 8.74 -7.76 -2.93
CA LEU A 122 8.66 -6.97 -1.70
C LEU A 122 9.30 -7.66 -0.49
N PHE A 123 9.18 -8.98 -0.40
CA PHE A 123 9.54 -9.77 0.78
C PHE A 123 10.38 -11.02 0.45
N GLY A 124 10.65 -11.30 -0.83
CA GLY A 124 11.40 -12.50 -1.25
C GLY A 124 10.59 -13.80 -1.20
N GLN A 125 9.29 -13.75 -0.91
CA GLN A 125 8.45 -14.93 -0.72
C GLN A 125 6.98 -14.66 -1.10
N LEU A 126 6.18 -15.72 -1.25
CA LEU A 126 4.77 -15.68 -1.66
C LEU A 126 3.87 -14.79 -0.78
N GLY A 127 4.22 -14.58 0.50
CA GLY A 127 3.47 -13.70 1.40
C GLY A 127 4.16 -13.39 2.73
N GLY A 128 3.98 -12.14 3.19
CA GLY A 128 4.26 -11.72 4.56
C GLY A 128 3.06 -12.04 5.46
N LYS A 129 3.33 -12.56 6.66
CA LYS A 129 2.37 -12.99 7.70
C LYS A 129 1.08 -12.16 7.67
N LEU A 130 -0.05 -12.76 7.28
CA LEU A 130 -1.36 -12.08 7.17
C LEU A 130 -2.13 -11.98 8.48
N ALA A 131 -1.62 -12.51 9.58
CA ALA A 131 -2.27 -12.36 10.87
C ALA A 131 -1.50 -11.33 11.70
N ALA A 132 -2.10 -10.15 11.90
CA ALA A 132 -1.94 -9.51 13.20
C ALA A 132 -2.56 -10.50 14.19
N ASP A 133 -1.80 -10.94 15.19
CA ASP A 133 -2.37 -11.69 16.31
C ASP A 133 -3.53 -10.85 16.85
N ALA A 134 -4.72 -11.43 16.95
CA ALA A 134 -5.91 -10.73 17.40
C ALA A 134 -5.70 -10.31 18.86
N VAL A 135 -5.33 -9.05 19.09
CA VAL A 135 -5.23 -8.47 20.43
C VAL A 135 -6.57 -7.83 20.76
N ASP A 136 -7.58 -8.67 21.04
CA ASP A 136 -8.85 -8.19 21.61
C ASP A 136 -8.75 -8.27 23.14
N ILE A 137 -8.55 -7.12 23.78
CA ILE A 137 -8.49 -6.95 25.25
C ILE A 137 -9.83 -6.54 25.85
N THR A 138 -10.89 -6.39 25.03
CA THR A 138 -12.22 -6.01 25.50
C THR A 138 -13.28 -6.96 24.97
N SER A 139 -14.37 -7.14 25.73
CA SER A 139 -15.51 -7.99 25.35
C SER A 139 -16.33 -7.33 24.24
N PHE A 140 -15.74 -7.20 23.05
CA PHE A 140 -16.41 -6.86 21.83
C PHE A 140 -16.88 -8.18 21.18
N ASN A 141 -18.13 -8.25 20.69
CA ASN A 141 -18.65 -9.46 20.06
C ASN A 141 -18.09 -9.61 18.64
N SER A 142 -16.78 -9.85 18.60
CA SER A 142 -15.93 -9.89 17.44
C SER A 142 -16.45 -10.91 16.43
N LYS A 143 -16.87 -12.12 16.87
CA LYS A 143 -17.44 -13.17 16.00
C LYS A 143 -18.61 -12.72 15.14
N GLY A 144 -19.45 -11.79 15.62
CA GLY A 144 -20.61 -11.28 14.89
C GLY A 144 -20.26 -10.22 13.84
N ARG A 145 -19.21 -9.43 14.09
CA ARG A 145 -18.76 -8.37 13.17
C ARG A 145 -17.69 -8.84 12.18
N TRP A 146 -16.81 -9.76 12.57
CA TRP A 146 -15.85 -10.40 11.66
C TRP A 146 -16.53 -11.09 10.47
N ARG A 147 -17.74 -11.65 10.66
CA ARG A 147 -18.55 -12.22 9.57
C ARG A 147 -19.10 -11.20 8.58
N ARG A 148 -19.06 -9.90 8.90
CA ARG A 148 -19.52 -8.82 8.00
C ARG A 148 -18.43 -8.28 7.09
N VAL A 149 -17.17 -8.64 7.35
CA VAL A 149 -15.97 -8.15 6.64
C VAL A 149 -15.38 -9.21 5.68
N GLN A 150 -15.94 -10.43 5.66
CA GLN A 150 -15.56 -11.49 4.73
C GLN A 150 -16.41 -11.50 3.46
#